data_AF-A0A7X7F351-F1
#
_entry.id   AF-A0A7X7F351-F1
#
_cell.length_a   1.000
_cell.length_b   1.000
_cell.length_c   1.000
_cell.angle_alpha   90.00
_cell.angle_beta   90.00
_cell.angle_gamma   90.00
#
_symmetry.space_group_name_H-M   'P 1'
#
loop_
_entity.id
_entity.type
_entity.pdbx_description
1 polymer ?
#
loop_
_entity_poly.entity_id
_entity_poly.type
_entity_poly.pdbx_seq_one_letter_code
_entity_poly.pdbx_strand_id
1 'polypeptide(L)'
;MTVPAHSTVRKADELPKEIIDLVSVIGELPVEHRDRVEQVLARVVDSTRRRRRILQLVQDALSQLRLDMKYLMFDLEATRRERDEYKRQLESD
;
A
#
# COMPACT_ATOMS: atom_id res chain seq x y z
N MET A 1 14.39 -8.25 19.58
CA MET A 1 14.77 -7.21 18.60
C MET A 1 13.53 -6.37 18.33
N THR A 2 13.60 -5.06 18.59
CA THR A 2 12.50 -4.11 18.41
C THR A 2 12.34 -3.78 16.93
N VAL A 3 11.18 -4.11 16.36
CA VAL A 3 10.85 -3.78 14.95
C VAL A 3 10.62 -2.27 14.84
N PRO A 4 11.26 -1.56 13.89
CA PRO A 4 10.99 -0.15 13.70
C PRO A 4 9.58 0.01 13.10
N ALA A 5 8.72 0.74 13.80
CA ALA A 5 7.45 1.19 13.26
C ALA A 5 7.73 2.16 12.11
N HIS A 6 7.54 1.71 10.86
CA HIS A 6 7.46 2.63 9.73
C HIS A 6 6.13 3.39 9.83
N SER A 7 6.13 4.47 10.60
CA SER A 7 5.12 5.52 10.58
C SER A 7 5.25 6.30 9.28
N THR A 8 4.84 5.67 8.18
CA THR A 8 4.64 6.37 6.92
C THR A 8 3.24 6.95 6.91
N VAL A 9 3.11 8.14 7.50
CA VAL A 9 1.99 9.05 7.22
C VAL A 9 2.04 9.34 5.71
N ARG A 10 1.28 8.59 4.91
CA ARG A 10 1.40 8.56 3.44
C ARG A 10 0.24 9.29 2.78
N LYS A 11 0.59 10.04 1.74
CA LYS A 11 -0.16 10.84 0.76
C LYS A 11 -1.36 10.16 0.06
N ALA A 12 -2.09 9.28 0.73
CA ALA A 12 -3.17 8.48 0.15
C ALA A 12 -4.39 9.34 -0.25
N ASP A 13 -4.52 10.54 0.32
CA ASP A 13 -5.61 11.48 0.02
C ASP A 13 -5.25 12.51 -1.05
N GLU A 14 -4.02 12.53 -1.58
CA GLU A 14 -3.67 13.40 -2.71
C GLU A 14 -4.41 12.94 -3.97
N LEU A 15 -5.22 13.83 -4.53
CA LEU A 15 -5.85 13.62 -5.83
C LEU A 15 -4.80 13.64 -6.94
N PRO A 16 -4.98 12.88 -8.03
CA PRO A 16 -4.17 13.04 -9.23
C PRO A 16 -4.22 14.48 -9.73
N LYS A 17 -3.10 14.96 -10.29
CA LYS A 17 -2.99 16.35 -10.76
C LYS A 17 -4.07 16.67 -11.80
N GLU A 18 -4.39 15.71 -12.66
CA GLU A 18 -5.41 15.84 -13.70
C GLU A 18 -6.81 16.09 -13.12
N ILE A 19 -7.12 15.48 -11.96
CA ILE A 19 -8.40 15.69 -11.27
C ILE A 19 -8.43 17.06 -10.59
N ILE A 20 -7.29 17.52 -10.03
CA ILE A 20 -7.16 18.85 -9.43
C ILE A 20 -7.35 19.92 -10.52
N ASP A 21 -6.66 19.77 -11.65
CA ASP A 21 -6.74 20.68 -12.79
C ASP A 21 -8.19 20.72 -13.34
N LEU A 22 -8.85 19.56 -13.45
CA LEU A 22 -10.25 19.48 -13.87
C LEU A 22 -11.21 20.20 -12.91
N VAL A 23 -11.02 20.05 -11.60
CA VAL A 23 -11.82 20.76 -10.59
C VAL A 23 -11.61 22.27 -10.71
N SER A 24 -10.37 22.72 -10.94
CA SER A 24 -10.05 24.14 -11.14
C SER A 24 -10.79 24.71 -12.35
N VAL A 25 -10.67 24.06 -13.51
CA VAL A 25 -11.31 24.52 -14.76
C VAL A 25 -12.84 24.56 -14.64
N ILE A 26 -13.45 23.56 -13.98
CA ILE A 26 -14.91 23.56 -13.76
C ILE A 26 -15.31 24.67 -12.79
N GLY A 27 -14.46 25.02 -11.83
CA GLY A 27 -14.70 26.13 -10.89
C GLY A 27 -14.76 27.51 -11.55
N GLU A 28 -14.13 27.69 -12.71
CA GLU A 28 -14.14 28.94 -13.50
C GLU A 28 -15.38 29.09 -14.38
N LEU A 29 -16.22 28.05 -14.50
CA LEU A 29 -17.43 28.10 -15.31
C LEU A 29 -18.52 28.98 -14.68
N PRO A 30 -19.37 29.62 -15.50
CA PRO A 30 -20.59 30.26 -15.01
C PRO A 30 -21.46 29.31 -14.20
N VAL A 31 -22.13 29.85 -13.16
CA VAL A 31 -22.87 29.08 -12.14
C VAL A 31 -23.87 28.09 -12.76
N GLU A 32 -24.61 28.52 -13.77
CA GLU A 32 -25.61 27.69 -14.48
C GLU A 32 -25.02 26.40 -15.08
N HIS A 33 -23.78 26.46 -15.57
CA HIS A 33 -23.10 25.30 -16.13
C HIS A 33 -22.42 24.49 -15.03
N ARG A 34 -21.80 25.15 -14.06
CA ARG A 34 -21.11 24.51 -12.93
C ARG A 34 -22.07 23.63 -12.11
N ASP A 35 -23.25 24.13 -11.76
CA ASP A 35 -24.22 23.42 -10.92
C ASP A 35 -24.70 22.11 -11.58
N ARG A 36 -24.73 22.07 -12.93
CA ARG A 36 -25.10 20.86 -13.69
C ARG A 36 -24.04 19.76 -13.61
N VAL A 37 -22.76 20.11 -13.49
CA VAL A 37 -21.65 19.14 -13.46
C VAL A 37 -21.08 18.88 -12.07
N GLU A 38 -21.37 19.74 -11.09
CA GLU A 38 -20.81 19.67 -9.74
C GLU A 38 -21.05 18.31 -9.07
N GLN A 39 -22.28 17.79 -9.13
CA GLN A 39 -22.59 16.48 -8.54
C GLN A 39 -21.83 15.32 -9.21
N VAL A 40 -21.63 15.39 -10.53
CA VAL A 40 -20.91 14.35 -11.27
C VAL A 40 -19.41 14.43 -10.95
N LEU A 41 -18.86 15.65 -10.91
CA LEU A 41 -17.47 15.91 -10.53
C LEU A 41 -17.19 15.39 -9.11
N ALA A 42 -18.06 15.68 -8.15
CA ALA A 42 -17.92 15.18 -6.77
C ALA A 42 -17.83 13.66 -6.72
N ARG A 43 -18.70 12.95 -7.44
CA ARG A 43 -18.66 11.47 -7.55
C ARG A 43 -17.35 10.96 -8.15
N VAL A 44 -16.82 11.65 -9.17
CA VAL A 44 -15.54 11.28 -9.79
C VAL A 44 -14.37 11.47 -8.82
N VAL A 45 -14.32 12.61 -8.12
CA VAL A 45 -13.32 12.91 -7.08
C VAL A 45 -13.35 11.85 -5.99
N ASP A 46 -14.53 11.53 -5.46
CA ASP A 46 -14.70 10.53 -4.40
C ASP A 46 -14.33 9.12 -4.85
N SER A 47 -14.75 8.73 -6.06
CA SER A 47 -14.38 7.43 -6.63
C SER A 47 -12.86 7.31 -6.83
N THR A 48 -12.19 8.40 -7.21
CA THR A 48 -10.74 8.46 -7.40
C THR A 48 -10.01 8.32 -6.07
N ARG A 49 -10.43 9.07 -5.03
CA ARG A 49 -9.89 8.91 -3.66
C ARG A 49 -10.07 7.49 -3.15
N ARG A 50 -11.27 6.91 -3.33
CA ARG A 50 -11.55 5.53 -2.89
C ARG A 50 -10.65 4.51 -3.58
N ARG A 51 -10.49 4.59 -4.90
CA ARG A 51 -9.57 3.70 -5.65
C ARG A 51 -8.14 3.80 -5.14
N ARG A 52 -7.65 5.02 -4.90
CA ARG A 52 -6.30 5.24 -4.38
C ARG A 52 -6.11 4.64 -2.98
N ARG A 53 -7.09 4.83 -2.09
CA ARG A 53 -7.09 4.21 -0.75
C ARG A 53 -7.05 2.67 -0.82
N ILE A 54 -7.84 2.07 -1.71
CA ILE A 54 -7.82 0.62 -1.93
C ILE A 54 -6.44 0.16 -2.42
N LEU A 55 -5.88 0.85 -3.42
CA LEU A 55 -4.55 0.51 -3.95
C LEU A 55 -3.46 0.63 -2.88
N GLN A 56 -3.53 1.66 -2.02
CA GLN A 56 -2.59 1.81 -0.92
C GLN A 56 -2.69 0.64 0.07
N LEU A 57 -3.90 0.26 0.48
CA LEU A 57 -4.11 -0.88 1.37
C LEU A 57 -3.57 -2.19 0.76
N VAL A 58 -3.79 -2.40 -0.54
CA VAL A 58 -3.24 -3.56 -1.26
C VAL A 58 -1.72 -3.52 -1.27
N GLN A 59 -1.11 -2.37 -1.55
CA GLN A 59 0.35 -2.21 -1.54
C GLN A 59 0.96 -2.45 -0.16
N ASP A 60 0.30 -1.98 0.90
CA ASP A 60 0.75 -2.18 2.27
C ASP A 60 0.64 -3.67 2.67
N ALA A 61 -0.47 -4.34 2.32
CA ALA A 61 -0.65 -5.77 2.55
C ALA A 61 0.39 -6.62 1.79
N LEU A 62 0.68 -6.30 0.52
CA LEU A 62 1.72 -6.98 -0.26
C LEU A 62 3.12 -6.74 0.32
N SER A 63 3.38 -5.52 0.82
CA SER A 63 4.64 -5.18 1.47
C SER A 63 4.84 -5.97 2.76
N GLN A 64 3.77 -6.14 3.56
CA GLN A 64 3.76 -6.96 4.75
C GLN A 64 3.99 -8.43 4.40
N LEU A 65 3.25 -8.98 3.45
CA LEU A 65 3.42 -10.37 3.00
C LEU A 65 4.85 -10.65 2.53
N ARG A 66 5.45 -9.72 1.78
CA ARG A 66 6.85 -9.85 1.34
C ARG A 66 7.82 -9.89 2.52
N LEU A 67 7.55 -9.16 3.61
CA LEU A 67 8.35 -9.22 4.82
C LEU A 67 8.16 -10.56 5.54
N ASP A 68 6.91 -11.02 5.66
CA ASP A 68 6.59 -12.30 6.30
C ASP A 68 7.27 -13.47 5.58
N MET A 69 7.32 -13.44 4.24
CA MET A 69 8.05 -14.42 3.44
C MET A 69 9.57 -14.42 3.74
N LYS A 70 10.17 -13.25 3.97
CA LYS A 70 11.60 -13.16 4.34
C LYS A 70 11.86 -13.79 5.70
N TYR A 71 10.97 -13.57 6.67
CA TYR A 71 11.10 -14.21 7.99
C TYR A 71 10.93 -15.72 7.88
N LEU A 72 9.94 -16.20 7.13
CA LEU A 72 9.75 -17.64 6.93
C LEU A 72 10.98 -18.31 6.30
N MET A 73 11.59 -17.68 5.30
CA MET A 73 12.82 -18.21 4.70
C MET A 73 13.99 -18.23 5.69
N PHE A 74 14.13 -17.18 6.50
CA PHE A 74 15.17 -17.12 7.53
C PHE A 74 15.00 -18.24 8.57
N ASP A 75 13.80 -18.43 9.09
CA ASP A 75 13.50 -19.50 10.06
C ASP A 75 13.72 -20.89 9.44
N LEU A 76 13.36 -21.06 8.16
CA LEU A 76 13.62 -22.30 7.42
C LEU A 76 15.12 -22.59 7.27
N GLU A 77 15.93 -21.56 7.00
CA GLU A 77 17.39 -21.73 6.93
C GLU A 77 18.00 -22.06 8.30
N ALA A 78 17.52 -21.43 9.37
CA ALA A 78 17.96 -21.73 10.73
C ALA A 78 17.68 -23.19 11.10
N THR A 79 16.43 -23.64 10.93
CA THR A 79 16.04 -25.03 11.21
C THR A 79 16.75 -26.06 10.33
N ARG A 80 17.07 -25.71 9.07
CA ARG A 80 17.90 -26.57 8.20
C ARG A 80 19.31 -26.71 8.75
N ARG A 81 19.95 -25.61 9.17
CA ARG A 81 21.31 -25.63 9.73
C ARG A 81 21.36 -26.45 11.02
N GLU A 82 20.42 -26.23 11.94
CA GLU A 82 20.32 -26.99 13.20
C GLU A 82 20.17 -28.49 12.94
N ARG A 83 19.27 -28.89 12.03
CA ARG A 83 19.12 -30.30 11.64
C ARG A 83 20.42 -30.88 11.07
N ASP A 84 21.10 -30.15 10.20
CA ASP A 84 22.33 -30.62 9.56
C ASP A 84 23.51 -30.70 10.54
N GLU A 85 23.49 -29.90 11.61
CA GLU A 85 24.41 -30.01 12.73
C GLU A 85 24.11 -31.25 13.58
N TYR A 86 22.85 -31.50 13.95
CA TYR A 86 22.46 -32.70 14.70
C TYR A 86 22.75 -33.99 13.94
N LYS A 87 22.53 -34.03 12.62
CA LYS A 87 22.89 -35.19 11.80
C LYS A 87 24.39 -35.48 11.82
N ARG A 88 25.22 -34.44 11.70
CA ARG A 88 26.69 -34.60 11.74
C ARG A 88 27.17 -35.10 13.10
N GLN A 89 26.55 -34.68 14.19
CA GLN A 89 26.86 -35.19 15.53
C GLN A 89 26.52 -36.69 15.65
N LEU A 90 25.32 -37.09 15.20
CA LEU A 90 24.90 -38.50 15.22
C LEU A 90 25.74 -39.42 14.32
N GLU A 91 26.30 -38.90 13.22
CA GLU A 91 27.20 -39.67 12.34
C GLU A 91 28.63 -39.75 12.87
N SER A 92 29.00 -38.92 13.84
CA SER A 92 30.35 -38.86 14.44
C SER A 92 30.47 -39.67 15.74
N ASP A 93 29.37 -40.16 16.30
CA ASP A 93 29.27 -41.08 17.43
C ASP A 93 29.15 -42.55 16.97
#